data_AF-A0A3D3JEN7-F1
#
_entry.id   AF-A0A3D3JEN7-F1
#
_cell.length_a   1.000
_cell.length_b   1.000
_cell.length_c   1.000
_cell.angle_alpha   90.00
_cell.angle_beta   90.00
_cell.angle_gamma   90.00
#
_symmetry.space_group_name_H-M   'P 1'
#
loop_
_entity.id
_entity.type
_entity.pdbx_description
1 polymer ?
#
loop_
_entity_poly.entity_id
_entity_poly.type
_entity_poly.pdbx_seq_one_letter_code
_entity_poly.pdbx_strand_id
1 'polypeptide(L)' 'LTTGSVIGCFANIVTSTFAPRAVLSFSWCTENSVVPYSVDRALQTAHTVMRRRNVRMKETTEQLYRSIAEARRD' A
#
# COMPACT_ATOMS: atom_id res chain seq x y z
N LEU A 1 8.97 -7.16 10.58
CA LEU A 1 8.51 -8.13 9.56
C LEU A 1 9.29 -9.42 9.70
N THR A 2 8.70 -10.56 9.39
CA THR A 2 9.39 -11.86 9.37
C THR A 2 9.73 -12.27 7.94
N THR A 3 10.75 -13.10 7.77
CA THR A 3 11.12 -13.67 6.47
C THR A 3 9.94 -14.45 5.87
N GLY A 4 9.75 -14.34 4.56
CA GLY A 4 8.63 -15.00 3.86
C GLY A 4 7.28 -14.30 4.03
N SER A 5 7.28 -13.05 4.51
CA SER A 5 6.09 -12.19 4.50
C SER A 5 5.80 -11.65 3.10
N VAL A 6 4.53 -11.58 2.74
CA VAL A 6 4.03 -11.01 1.48
C VAL A 6 3.29 -9.72 1.79
N ILE A 7 3.87 -8.58 1.39
CA ILE A 7 3.31 -7.25 1.67
C ILE A 7 2.86 -6.59 0.37
N GLY A 8 1.57 -6.28 0.28
CA GLY A 8 0.97 -5.62 -0.86
C GLY A 8 1.42 -4.16 -1.01
N CYS A 9 1.22 -3.60 -2.20
CA CYS A 9 1.59 -2.21 -2.46
C CYS A 9 0.73 -1.26 -1.61
N PHE A 10 1.33 -0.17 -1.14
CA PHE A 10 0.67 0.82 -0.26
C PHE A 10 0.10 0.26 1.05
N ALA A 11 0.61 -0.89 1.52
CA ALA A 11 0.36 -1.35 2.87
C ALA A 11 1.19 -0.54 3.87
N ASN A 12 0.54 -0.03 4.91
CA ASN A 12 1.17 0.61 6.06
C ASN A 12 1.12 -0.36 7.24
N ILE A 13 2.26 -0.57 7.92
CA ILE A 13 2.36 -1.53 9.02
C ILE A 13 2.94 -0.80 10.22
N VAL A 14 2.14 -0.63 11.26
CA VAL A 14 2.48 0.07 12.49
C VAL A 14 2.12 -0.82 13.68
N THR A 15 3.02 -1.73 14.02
CA THR A 15 2.83 -2.73 15.09
C THR A 15 4.01 -2.70 16.05
N SER A 16 3.75 -2.91 17.34
CA SER A 16 4.80 -3.12 18.35
C SER A 16 5.32 -4.57 18.37
N THR A 17 4.54 -5.48 17.79
CA THR A 17 4.78 -6.93 17.69
C THR A 17 4.95 -7.37 16.23
N PHE A 18 5.05 -8.69 16.00
CA PHE A 18 5.13 -9.24 14.65
C PHE A 18 3.83 -9.00 13.86
N ALA A 19 3.97 -8.35 12.70
CA ALA A 19 2.87 -8.18 11.77
C ALA A 19 2.45 -9.53 11.13
N PRO A 20 1.22 -9.64 10.60
CA PRO A 20 0.78 -10.81 9.84
C PRO A 20 1.72 -11.16 8.69
N ARG A 21 1.84 -12.45 8.39
CA ARG A 21 2.66 -12.94 7.27
C ARG A 21 2.20 -12.40 5.91
N ALA A 22 0.91 -12.12 5.74
CA ALA A 22 0.36 -11.54 4.53
C ALA A 22 -0.43 -10.27 4.85
N VAL A 23 -0.12 -9.17 4.16
CA VAL A 23 -0.85 -7.90 4.27
C VAL A 23 -1.25 -7.45 2.87
N LEU A 24 -2.55 -7.27 2.64
CA LEU A 24 -3.09 -6.90 1.32
C LEU A 24 -2.67 -5.48 0.90
N SER A 25 -2.65 -5.24 -0.41
CA SER A 25 -2.41 -3.90 -0.97
C SER A 25 -3.44 -2.90 -0.46
N PHE A 26 -3.05 -1.64 -0.24
CA PHE A 26 -3.91 -0.59 0.33
C PHE A 26 -4.48 -0.95 1.70
N SER A 27 -3.65 -1.48 2.60
CA SER A 27 -4.03 -1.74 4.00
C SER A 27 -3.40 -0.75 4.97
N TRP A 28 -4.08 -0.51 6.07
CA TRP A 28 -3.51 0.06 7.28
C TRP A 28 -3.53 -1.02 8.38
N CYS A 29 -2.37 -1.61 8.63
CA CYS A 29 -2.15 -2.66 9.61
C CYS A 29 -1.65 -2.02 10.91
N THR A 30 -2.41 -2.22 11.97
CA THR A 30 -2.08 -1.88 13.36
C THR A 30 -2.00 -3.15 14.19
N GLU A 31 -1.61 -3.03 15.45
CA GLU A 31 -1.56 -4.17 16.38
C GLU A 31 -2.92 -4.87 16.51
N ASN A 32 -4.02 -4.12 16.46
CA ASN A 32 -5.36 -4.65 16.73
C ASN A 32 -6.19 -4.94 15.48
N SER A 33 -5.80 -4.42 14.31
CA SER A 33 -6.62 -4.55 13.10
C SER A 33 -5.86 -4.29 11.81
N VAL A 34 -6.37 -4.87 10.73
CA VAL A 34 -5.99 -4.53 9.35
C VAL A 34 -7.22 -3.96 8.65
N VAL A 35 -7.18 -2.68 8.31
CA VAL A 35 -8.31 -1.98 7.67
C VAL A 35 -7.95 -1.49 6.27
N PRO A 36 -8.93 -1.25 5.37
CA PRO A 36 -8.67 -0.62 4.08
C PRO A 36 -8.06 0.78 4.24
N TYR A 37 -7.08 1.09 3.39
CA TYR A 37 -6.46 2.41 3.28
C TYR A 37 -6.94 3.12 2.01
N SER A 38 -7.06 4.44 2.06
CA SER A 38 -7.54 5.24 0.94
C SER A 38 -6.58 5.20 -0.24
N VAL A 39 -7.10 4.78 -1.39
CA VAL A 39 -6.37 4.73 -2.67
C VAL A 39 -5.87 6.11 -3.07
N ASP A 40 -6.72 7.14 -2.97
CA ASP A 40 -6.33 8.49 -3.36
C ASP A 40 -5.25 9.07 -2.45
N ARG A 41 -5.31 8.82 -1.14
CA ARG A 41 -4.24 9.23 -0.20
C ARG A 41 -2.93 8.48 -0.48
N ALA A 42 -3.01 7.19 -0.81
CA ALA A 42 -1.86 6.40 -1.22
C ALA A 42 -1.20 6.97 -2.48
N LEU A 43 -1.99 7.26 -3.51
CA LEU A 43 -1.50 7.83 -4.78
C LEU A 43 -0.96 9.24 -4.61
N GLN A 44 -1.61 10.10 -3.81
CA GLN A 44 -1.09 11.43 -3.50
C GLN A 44 0.29 11.37 -2.84
N THR A 45 0.47 10.43 -1.92
CA THR A 45 1.78 10.18 -1.28
C THR A 45 2.79 9.71 -2.32
N ALA A 46 2.42 8.76 -3.17
CA ALA A 46 3.24 8.21 -4.25
C ALA A 46 3.74 9.30 -5.20
N HIS A 47 2.84 10.15 -5.71
CA HIS A 47 3.15 11.30 -6.55
C HIS A 47 4.18 12.22 -5.88
N THR A 48 4.01 12.49 -4.59
CA THR A 48 4.91 13.35 -3.81
C THR A 48 6.29 12.73 -3.67
N VAL A 49 6.40 11.46 -3.25
CA VAL A 49 7.70 10.80 -3.06
C VAL A 49 8.43 10.54 -4.36
N MET A 50 7.71 10.27 -5.45
CA MET A 50 8.30 10.09 -6.78
C MET A 50 8.85 11.43 -7.31
N ARG A 51 8.07 12.52 -7.19
CA ARG A 51 8.51 13.86 -7.61
C ARG A 51 9.77 14.32 -6.87
N ARG A 52 9.89 14.01 -5.57
CA ARG A 52 11.11 14.28 -4.77
C ARG A 52 12.37 13.61 -5.33
N ARG A 53 12.22 12.55 -6.11
CA ARG A 53 13.31 11.84 -6.81
C ARG A 53 13.39 12.18 -8.29
N ASN A 54 12.75 13.27 -8.72
CA ASN A 54 12.60 13.67 -10.13
C ASN A 54 11.93 12.59 -11.01
N VAL A 55 11.11 11.71 -10.43
CA VAL A 55 10.35 10.70 -11.15
C VAL A 55 8.90 11.17 -11.28
N ARG A 56 8.40 11.27 -12.51
CA ARG A 56 6.97 11.54 -12.78
C ARG A 56 6.21 10.22 -12.84
N MET A 57 5.15 10.09 -12.04
CA MET A 57 4.22 8.96 -12.19
C MET A 57 3.46 9.11 -13.52
N LYS A 58 3.49 8.06 -14.33
CA LYS A 58 2.72 7.99 -15.57
C LYS A 58 1.27 7.63 -15.25
N GLU A 59 0.36 8.09 -16.10
CA GLU A 59 -1.07 7.78 -15.98
C GLU A 59 -1.34 6.26 -16.01
N THR A 60 -0.65 5.52 -16.88
CA THR A 60 -0.75 4.05 -16.94
C THR A 60 -0.32 3.37 -15.63
N THR A 61 0.65 3.95 -14.91
CA THR A 61 1.06 3.45 -13.60
C THR A 61 0.00 3.74 -12.54
N GLU A 62 -0.62 4.92 -12.57
CA GLU A 62 -1.72 5.24 -11.68
C GLU A 62 -2.94 4.33 -11.91
N GLN A 63 -3.30 4.08 -13.17
CA GLN A 63 -4.36 3.15 -13.55
C GLN A 63 -4.08 1.72 -13.05
N LEU A 64 -2.84 1.24 -13.17
CA LEU A 64 -2.43 -0.05 -12.60
C LEU A 64 -2.62 -0.12 -11.09
N TYR A 65 -2.26 0.94 -10.36
CA TYR A 65 -2.47 0.96 -8.91
C TYR A 65 -3.95 0.97 -8.54
N ARG A 66 -4.80 1.66 -9.32
CA ARG A 66 -6.25 1.63 -9.12
C ARG A 66 -6.84 0.25 -9.41
N SER A 67 -6.41 -0.45 -10.45
CA SER A 67 -6.88 -1.80 -10.73
C SER A 67 -6.47 -2.81 -9.65
N ILE A 68 -5.27 -2.67 -9.07
CA ILE A 68 -4.85 -3.48 -7.90
C ILE A 68 -5.74 -3.20 -6.68
N ALA A 69 -6.15 -1.94 -6.47
CA ALA A 69 -7.04 -1.59 -5.37
C ALA A 69 -8.45 -2.15 -5.53
N GLU A 70 -8.95 -2.24 -6.78
CA GLU A 70 -10.24 -2.85 -7.11
C GLU A 70 -10.21 -4.36 -6.90
N ALA A 71 -9.15 -5.04 -7.39
CA ALA A 71 -8.98 -6.48 -7.23
C ALA A 71 -8.82 -6.95 -5.78
N ARG A 72 -8.63 -6.03 -4.82
CA ARG A 72 -8.62 -6.32 -3.37
C ARG A 72 -10.04 -6.59 -2.81
N ARG A 73 -11.10 -6.25 -3.55
CA ARG A 73 -12.49 -6.35 -3.07
C ARG A 73 -13.11 -7.75 -3.23
N ASP A 74 -12.40 -8.66 -3.90
CA ASP A 74 -12.74 -10.07 -4.08
C ASP A 74 -11.82 -10.97 -3.22
#